data_AF-A0A2Z7B0I7-F1
#
_entry.id   AF-A0A2Z7B0I7-F1
#
_cell.length_a   1.000
_cell.length_b   1.000
_cell.length_c   1.000
_cell.angle_alpha   90.00
_cell.angle_beta   90.00
_cell.angle_gamma   90.00
#
_symmetry.space_group_name_H-M   'P 1'
#
loop_
_entity.id
_entity.type
_entity.pdbx_description
1 polymer ?
#
loop_
_entity_poly.entity_id
_entity_poly.type
_entity_poly.pdbx_seq_one_letter_code
_entity_poly.pdbx_strand_id
1 'polypeptide(L)'
;MFLLILDKRIPVKNLNEIKGALIGALASHGQLSGALNLYDEIKEADCTLDPKAIKCLIEHFQSEGELNRMLQLLEQLTSSPYWVEACFRVISYSVQHEHLRSTLDLLKKVKDKFNNCEFATEVLFDEVFCFIAEKEGKDMQFGLDLLHSIKTEFGVRPSRKSLEFLMSACVNCKDAKASFAIWEEYKKAGLPYNVLSFVRMYQALLASGERASAAKILKKIPKDDPHVLCVIQACQETYLKPLSVKKNQKDRKKALAATLGLLDGLETRQGNKGTSFIRSSELFFIIFFMQ
;
A
#
# COMPACT_ATOMS: atom_id res chain seq x y z
N MET A 1 -24.22 25.76 9.69
CA MET A 1 -23.78 25.66 8.27
C MET A 1 -24.85 25.09 7.33
N PHE A 2 -26.00 24.60 7.81
CA PHE A 2 -27.11 24.13 6.97
C PHE A 2 -27.94 25.26 6.31
N LEU A 3 -27.85 26.51 6.80
CA LEU A 3 -28.68 27.62 6.33
C LEU A 3 -28.24 28.27 5.02
N LEU A 4 -27.01 28.03 4.56
CA LEU A 4 -26.48 28.66 3.32
C LEU A 4 -26.84 27.88 2.04
N ILE A 5 -27.27 26.62 2.18
CA ILE A 5 -27.55 25.71 1.04
C ILE A 5 -28.98 25.91 0.49
N LEU A 6 -29.87 26.61 1.20
CA LEU A 6 -31.28 26.78 0.84
C LEU A 6 -31.64 28.18 0.30
N ASP A 7 -30.68 29.09 0.16
CA ASP A 7 -30.98 30.43 -0.36
C ASP A 7 -31.17 30.38 -1.88
N LYS A 8 -32.44 30.48 -2.32
CA LYS A 8 -32.86 30.50 -3.73
C LYS A 8 -32.24 31.65 -4.55
N ARG A 9 -31.51 32.57 -3.93
CA ARG A 9 -30.79 33.68 -4.58
C ARG A 9 -29.39 33.30 -5.08
N ILE A 10 -28.84 32.16 -4.66
CA ILE A 10 -27.51 31.72 -5.09
C ILE A 10 -27.64 31.04 -6.46
N PRO A 11 -26.88 31.47 -7.49
CA PRO A 11 -26.86 30.77 -8.77
C PRO A 11 -26.49 29.29 -8.59
N VAL A 12 -27.19 28.39 -9.28
CA VAL A 12 -26.98 26.93 -9.19
C VAL A 12 -25.51 26.55 -9.37
N LYS A 13 -24.79 27.25 -10.25
CA LYS A 13 -23.34 27.08 -10.46
C LYS A 13 -22.52 27.33 -9.17
N ASN A 14 -22.79 28.42 -8.46
CA ASN A 14 -22.08 28.77 -7.23
C ASN A 14 -22.43 27.77 -6.10
N LEU A 15 -23.67 27.27 -6.08
CA LEU A 15 -24.08 26.23 -5.14
C LEU A 15 -23.32 24.92 -5.40
N ASN A 16 -23.13 24.53 -6.66
CA ASN A 16 -22.38 23.33 -7.03
C ASN A 16 -20.89 23.45 -6.69
N GLU A 17 -20.28 24.62 -6.87
CA GLU A 17 -18.89 24.89 -6.46
C GLU A 17 -18.74 24.76 -4.93
N ILE A 18 -19.67 25.32 -4.16
CA ILE A 18 -19.70 25.19 -2.69
C ILE A 18 -19.88 23.73 -2.27
N LYS A 19 -20.83 23.00 -2.89
CA LYS A 19 -21.06 21.59 -2.61
C LYS A 19 -19.83 20.75 -2.96
N GLY A 20 -19.14 21.03 -4.07
CA GLY A 20 -17.91 20.36 -4.46
C GLY A 20 -16.77 20.56 -3.46
N ALA A 21 -16.57 21.80 -2.99
CA ALA A 21 -15.61 22.09 -1.92
C ALA A 21 -15.97 21.36 -0.61
N LEU A 22 -17.26 21.31 -0.27
CA LEU A 22 -17.75 20.60 0.91
C LEU A 22 -17.52 19.08 0.80
N ILE A 23 -17.78 18.48 -0.37
CA ILE A 23 -17.50 17.06 -0.64
C ILE A 23 -16.02 16.74 -0.38
N GLY A 24 -15.10 17.54 -0.93
CA GLY A 24 -13.67 17.34 -0.70
C GLY A 24 -13.27 17.49 0.77
N ALA A 25 -13.86 18.46 1.48
CA ALA A 25 -13.64 18.61 2.91
C ALA A 25 -14.17 17.41 3.71
N LEU A 26 -15.38 16.93 3.43
CA LEU A 26 -15.97 15.77 4.12
C LEU A 26 -15.15 14.51 3.88
N ALA A 27 -14.78 14.23 2.63
CA ALA A 27 -13.97 13.07 2.27
C ALA A 27 -12.61 13.08 2.99
N SER A 28 -11.90 14.21 2.98
CA SER A 28 -10.60 14.35 3.65
C SER A 28 -10.64 14.24 5.18
N HIS A 29 -11.81 14.44 5.79
CA HIS A 29 -12.01 14.28 7.23
C HIS A 29 -12.68 12.93 7.59
N GLY A 30 -12.68 11.96 6.68
CA GLY A 30 -13.19 10.60 6.90
C GLY A 30 -14.72 10.48 6.87
N GLN A 31 -15.45 11.54 6.51
CA GLN A 31 -16.91 11.54 6.39
C GLN A 31 -17.35 11.17 4.97
N LEU A 32 -16.85 10.02 4.47
CA LEU A 32 -17.07 9.58 3.09
C LEU A 32 -18.56 9.37 2.77
N SER A 33 -19.34 8.80 3.70
CA SER A 33 -20.78 8.60 3.50
C SER A 33 -21.52 9.92 3.28
N GLY A 34 -21.22 10.95 4.06
CA GLY A 34 -21.78 12.30 3.88
C GLY A 34 -21.34 12.93 2.56
N ALA A 35 -20.07 12.75 2.18
CA ALA A 35 -19.55 13.22 0.90
C ALA A 35 -20.24 12.54 -0.30
N LEU A 36 -20.50 11.23 -0.22
CA LEU A 36 -21.20 10.47 -1.26
C LEU A 36 -22.68 10.84 -1.37
N ASN A 37 -23.37 11.08 -0.25
CA ASN A 37 -24.76 11.56 -0.28
C ASN A 37 -24.88 12.91 -1.01
N LEU A 38 -23.98 13.85 -0.73
CA LEU A 38 -23.96 15.13 -1.43
C LEU A 38 -23.60 14.97 -2.91
N TYR A 39 -22.73 14.03 -3.24
CA TYR A 39 -22.43 13.69 -4.63
C TYR A 39 -23.67 13.14 -5.36
N ASP A 40 -24.44 12.25 -4.73
CA ASP A 40 -25.69 11.74 -5.29
C ASP A 40 -26.73 12.84 -5.51
N GLU A 41 -26.89 13.78 -4.57
CA GLU A 41 -27.77 14.96 -4.76
C GLU A 41 -27.36 15.80 -5.99
N ILE A 42 -26.06 16.02 -6.20
CA ILE A 42 -25.56 16.78 -7.36
C ILE A 42 -25.88 16.01 -8.65
N LYS A 43 -25.71 14.69 -8.63
CA LYS A 43 -25.96 13.81 -9.77
C LYS A 43 -27.46 13.74 -10.11
N GLU A 44 -28.33 13.66 -9.12
CA GLU A 44 -29.79 13.68 -9.29
C GLU A 44 -30.28 15.01 -9.87
N ALA A 45 -29.57 16.11 -9.59
CA ALA A 45 -29.83 17.42 -10.16
C ALA A 45 -29.23 17.62 -11.56
N ASP A 46 -28.71 16.57 -12.20
CA ASP A 46 -28.04 16.57 -13.51
C ASP A 46 -26.90 17.61 -13.62
N CYS A 47 -26.24 17.85 -12.48
CA CYS A 47 -25.14 18.81 -12.37
C CYS A 47 -23.78 18.09 -12.41
N THR A 48 -22.77 18.77 -12.95
CA THR A 48 -21.41 18.23 -12.99
C THR A 48 -20.64 18.59 -11.73
N LEU A 49 -19.99 17.58 -11.13
CA LEU A 49 -19.07 17.79 -10.03
C LEU A 49 -17.68 18.16 -10.56
N ASP A 50 -16.99 19.06 -9.86
CA ASP A 50 -15.62 19.42 -10.18
C ASP A 50 -14.67 18.19 -10.14
N PRO A 51 -13.80 18.00 -11.15
CA PRO A 51 -12.88 16.87 -11.20
C PRO A 51 -11.99 16.71 -9.96
N LYS A 52 -11.62 17.80 -9.28
CA LYS A 52 -10.81 17.73 -8.05
C LYS A 52 -11.61 17.12 -6.90
N ALA A 53 -12.90 17.43 -6.79
CA ALA A 53 -13.78 16.83 -5.80
C ALA A 53 -14.00 15.33 -6.06
N ILE A 54 -14.16 14.93 -7.34
CA ILE A 54 -14.25 13.51 -7.74
C ILE A 54 -12.97 12.76 -7.37
N LYS A 55 -11.79 13.32 -7.69
CA LYS A 55 -10.49 12.77 -7.28
C LYS A 55 -10.41 12.58 -5.76
N CYS A 56 -10.83 13.59 -5.00
CA CYS A 56 -10.82 13.55 -3.54
C CYS A 56 -11.72 12.45 -2.99
N LEU A 57 -12.90 12.20 -3.59
CA LEU A 57 -13.73 11.05 -3.23
C LEU A 57 -12.97 9.72 -3.42
N ILE A 58 -12.35 9.51 -4.60
CA ILE A 58 -11.59 8.30 -4.92
C ILE A 58 -10.45 8.05 -3.91
N GLU A 59 -9.76 9.11 -3.48
CA GLU A 59 -8.65 9.01 -2.51
C GLU A 59 -9.06 8.46 -1.14
N HIS A 60 -10.29 8.72 -0.73
CA HIS A 60 -10.73 8.47 0.65
C HIS A 60 -11.61 7.23 0.82
N PHE A 61 -11.76 6.39 -0.22
CA PHE A 61 -12.34 5.06 -0.06
C PHE A 61 -11.43 4.15 0.78
N GLN A 62 -12.01 3.55 1.83
CA GLN A 62 -11.28 2.76 2.83
C GLN A 62 -11.89 1.37 3.10
N SER A 63 -13.19 1.20 2.89
CA SER A 63 -13.91 -0.04 3.19
C SER A 63 -14.01 -0.96 1.98
N GLU A 64 -13.97 -2.26 2.23
CA GLU A 64 -14.27 -3.31 1.25
C GLU A 64 -15.65 -3.11 0.61
N GLY A 65 -15.81 -3.50 -0.67
CA GLY A 65 -17.07 -3.44 -1.41
C GLY A 65 -17.30 -2.17 -2.24
N GLU A 66 -16.43 -1.17 -2.12
CA GLU A 66 -16.64 0.14 -2.76
C GLU A 66 -16.01 0.28 -4.16
N LEU A 67 -15.41 -0.79 -4.70
CA LEU A 67 -14.70 -0.75 -5.98
C LEU A 67 -15.58 -0.24 -7.13
N ASN A 68 -16.82 -0.71 -7.22
CA ASN A 68 -17.75 -0.31 -8.28
C ASN A 68 -18.00 1.21 -8.25
N ARG A 69 -18.09 1.80 -7.06
CA ARG A 69 -18.30 3.23 -6.89
C ARG A 69 -17.06 4.02 -7.30
N MET A 70 -15.88 3.54 -6.92
CA MET A 70 -14.60 4.13 -7.36
C MET A 70 -14.46 4.10 -8.89
N LEU A 71 -14.85 3.00 -9.54
CA LEU A 71 -14.81 2.87 -11.00
C LEU A 71 -15.77 3.85 -11.69
N GLN A 72 -17.00 4.01 -11.19
CA GLN A 72 -17.96 5.00 -11.70
C GLN A 72 -17.44 6.44 -11.57
N LEU A 73 -16.76 6.77 -10.47
CA LEU A 73 -16.13 8.08 -10.28
C LEU A 73 -14.95 8.27 -11.24
N LEU A 74 -14.14 7.23 -11.45
CA LEU A 74 -13.00 7.27 -12.36
C LEU A 74 -13.42 7.52 -13.82
N GLU A 75 -14.56 6.95 -14.26
CA GLU A 75 -15.11 7.18 -15.61
C GLU A 75 -15.41 8.65 -15.89
N GLN A 76 -15.86 9.40 -14.87
CA GLN A 76 -16.11 10.84 -14.97
C GLN A 76 -14.83 11.66 -15.11
N LEU A 77 -13.67 11.09 -14.78
CA LEU A 77 -12.36 11.75 -14.90
C LEU A 77 -11.66 11.49 -16.23
N THR A 78 -12.24 10.77 -17.19
CA THR A 78 -11.53 10.27 -18.40
C THR A 78 -10.75 11.37 -19.15
N SER A 79 -11.32 12.57 -19.27
CA SER A 79 -10.71 13.73 -19.94
C SER A 79 -9.98 14.69 -18.99
N SER A 80 -9.90 14.37 -17.69
CA SER A 80 -9.29 15.21 -16.65
C SER A 80 -7.79 14.95 -16.52
N PRO A 81 -6.97 15.98 -16.20
CA PRO A 81 -5.57 15.78 -15.83
C PRO A 81 -5.41 14.92 -14.56
N TYR A 82 -6.44 14.82 -13.70
CA TYR A 82 -6.41 14.02 -12.48
C TYR A 82 -6.63 12.52 -12.70
N TRP A 83 -6.97 12.10 -13.93
CA TRP A 83 -7.32 10.71 -14.22
C TRP A 83 -6.23 9.72 -13.84
N VAL A 84 -4.96 10.04 -14.13
CA VAL A 84 -3.84 9.12 -13.90
C VAL A 84 -3.69 8.84 -12.41
N GLU A 85 -3.62 9.90 -11.61
CA GLU A 85 -3.49 9.82 -10.15
C GLU A 85 -4.69 9.08 -9.53
N ALA A 86 -5.92 9.43 -9.95
CA ALA A 86 -7.12 8.73 -9.51
C ALA A 86 -7.09 7.24 -9.90
N CYS A 87 -6.67 6.90 -11.12
CA CYS A 87 -6.59 5.53 -11.59
C CYS A 87 -5.62 4.69 -10.76
N PHE A 88 -4.42 5.21 -10.47
CA PHE A 88 -3.44 4.54 -9.60
C PHE A 88 -4.00 4.31 -8.19
N ARG A 89 -4.79 5.24 -7.65
CA ARG A 89 -5.48 5.04 -6.38
C ARG A 89 -6.50 3.90 -6.43
N VAL A 90 -7.26 3.75 -7.52
CA VAL A 90 -8.18 2.62 -7.71
C VAL A 90 -7.42 1.30 -7.90
N ILE A 91 -6.29 1.30 -8.61
CA ILE A 91 -5.41 0.13 -8.77
C ILE A 91 -4.89 -0.31 -7.39
N SER A 92 -4.35 0.62 -6.61
CA SER A 92 -3.86 0.34 -5.24
C SER A 92 -4.97 -0.26 -4.37
N TYR A 93 -6.17 0.32 -4.39
CA TYR A 93 -7.33 -0.24 -3.69
C TYR A 93 -7.68 -1.66 -4.17
N SER A 94 -7.68 -1.89 -5.49
CA SER A 94 -7.99 -3.19 -6.09
C SER A 94 -6.97 -4.25 -5.70
N VAL A 95 -5.69 -3.89 -5.59
CA VAL A 95 -4.61 -4.75 -5.10
C VAL A 95 -4.79 -5.09 -3.62
N GLN A 96 -5.09 -4.08 -2.79
CA GLN A 96 -5.33 -4.27 -1.35
C GLN A 96 -6.48 -5.26 -1.08
N HIS A 97 -7.53 -5.23 -1.90
CA HIS A 97 -8.73 -6.08 -1.79
C HIS A 97 -8.75 -7.27 -2.78
N GLU A 98 -7.61 -7.59 -3.40
CA GLU A 98 -7.43 -8.77 -4.26
C GLU A 98 -8.37 -8.86 -5.48
N HIS A 99 -8.82 -7.72 -6.02
CA HIS A 99 -9.62 -7.66 -7.23
C HIS A 99 -8.75 -7.80 -8.50
N LEU A 100 -8.35 -9.05 -8.81
CA LEU A 100 -7.38 -9.34 -9.89
C LEU A 100 -7.86 -8.80 -11.24
N ARG A 101 -9.09 -9.12 -11.64
CA ARG A 101 -9.62 -8.73 -12.95
C ARG A 101 -9.69 -7.22 -13.11
N SER A 102 -10.21 -6.52 -12.10
CA SER A 102 -10.28 -5.05 -12.09
C SER A 102 -8.90 -4.40 -12.13
N THR A 103 -7.92 -4.98 -11.42
CA THR A 103 -6.52 -4.53 -11.46
C THR A 103 -5.99 -4.63 -12.90
N LEU A 104 -6.15 -5.78 -13.56
CA LEU A 104 -5.68 -5.99 -14.94
C LEU A 104 -6.39 -5.06 -15.94
N ASP A 105 -7.71 -4.90 -15.83
CA ASP A 105 -8.47 -4.02 -16.71
C ASP A 105 -8.03 -2.55 -16.57
N LEU A 106 -7.73 -2.09 -15.34
CA LEU A 106 -7.20 -0.75 -15.09
C LEU A 106 -5.78 -0.59 -15.62
N LEU A 107 -4.91 -1.59 -15.45
CA LEU A 107 -3.55 -1.56 -16.00
C LEU A 107 -3.55 -1.47 -17.52
N LYS A 108 -4.47 -2.18 -18.17
CA LYS A 108 -4.68 -2.07 -19.61
C LYS A 108 -5.08 -0.65 -20.01
N LYS A 109 -6.04 -0.04 -19.30
CA LYS A 109 -6.43 1.36 -19.55
C LYS A 109 -5.25 2.34 -19.40
N VAL A 110 -4.40 2.16 -18.38
CA VAL A 110 -3.22 3.02 -18.19
C VAL A 110 -2.21 2.78 -19.31
N LYS A 111 -1.89 1.53 -19.65
CA LYS A 111 -0.99 1.18 -20.75
C LYS A 111 -1.46 1.76 -22.09
N ASP A 112 -2.75 1.61 -22.40
CA ASP A 112 -3.33 2.11 -23.66
C ASP A 112 -3.26 3.66 -23.74
N LYS A 113 -3.43 4.35 -22.60
CA LYS A 113 -3.30 5.82 -22.52
C LYS A 113 -1.86 6.31 -22.74
N PHE A 114 -0.87 5.49 -22.41
CA PHE A 114 0.56 5.80 -22.55
C PHE A 114 1.27 4.96 -23.62
N ASN A 115 0.54 4.43 -24.59
CA ASN A 115 1.03 3.52 -25.63
C ASN A 115 2.29 4.01 -26.40
N ASN A 116 2.53 5.32 -26.44
CA ASN A 116 3.71 5.93 -27.07
C ASN A 116 4.97 5.97 -26.19
N CYS A 117 4.93 5.46 -24.94
CA CYS A 117 6.03 5.48 -23.99
C CYS A 117 6.33 4.07 -23.47
N GLU A 118 7.26 3.36 -24.12
CA GLU A 118 7.66 2.00 -23.71
C GLU A 118 8.20 1.98 -22.26
N PHE A 119 8.97 3.00 -21.86
CA PHE A 119 9.47 3.18 -20.49
C PHE A 119 8.33 3.32 -19.45
N ALA A 120 7.15 3.81 -19.85
CA ALA A 120 6.00 3.91 -18.95
C ALA A 120 5.43 2.54 -18.57
N THR A 121 5.66 1.50 -19.37
CA THR A 121 5.09 0.16 -19.13
C THR A 121 5.83 -0.57 -18.01
N GLU A 122 7.17 -0.54 -17.99
CA GLU A 122 7.94 -1.17 -16.91
C GLU A 122 7.71 -0.45 -15.57
N VAL A 123 7.75 0.88 -15.58
CA VAL A 123 7.50 1.71 -14.39
C VAL A 123 6.08 1.47 -13.85
N LEU A 124 5.08 1.31 -14.73
CA LEU A 124 3.71 0.98 -14.33
C LEU A 124 3.65 -0.32 -13.53
N PHE A 125 4.29 -1.39 -14.02
CA PHE A 125 4.24 -2.68 -13.32
C PHE A 125 5.09 -2.69 -12.05
N ASP A 126 6.22 -1.99 -12.03
CA ASP A 126 7.00 -1.79 -10.81
C ASP A 126 6.16 -1.15 -9.70
N GLU A 127 5.37 -0.12 -10.03
CA GLU A 127 4.48 0.55 -9.08
C GLU A 127 3.39 -0.39 -8.53
N VAL A 128 2.82 -1.23 -9.38
CA VAL A 128 1.80 -2.20 -8.97
C VAL A 128 2.38 -3.21 -7.98
N PHE A 129 3.59 -3.73 -8.24
CA PHE A 129 4.23 -4.66 -7.32
C PHE A 129 4.69 -3.97 -6.03
N CYS A 130 4.95 -2.65 -6.05
CA CYS A 130 5.14 -1.87 -4.83
C CYS A 130 3.91 -1.98 -3.91
N PHE A 131 2.69 -1.80 -4.46
CA PHE A 131 1.45 -1.97 -3.67
C PHE A 131 1.30 -3.38 -3.08
N ILE A 132 1.78 -4.42 -3.78
CA ILE A 132 1.81 -5.80 -3.25
C ILE A 132 2.76 -5.91 -2.05
N ALA A 133 3.93 -5.27 -2.11
CA ALA A 133 4.90 -5.27 -1.02
C ALA A 133 4.40 -4.51 0.23
N GLU A 134 3.61 -3.46 0.04
CA GLU A 134 3.02 -2.67 1.12
C GLU A 134 1.78 -3.32 1.75
N LYS A 135 1.15 -4.23 1.04
CA LYS A 135 -0.06 -4.92 1.49
C LYS A 135 0.25 -5.90 2.62
N GLU A 136 -0.59 -5.88 3.66
CA GLU A 136 -0.63 -6.94 4.66
C GLU A 136 -1.42 -8.14 4.13
N GLY A 137 -0.82 -9.33 4.16
CA GLY A 137 -1.42 -10.55 3.62
C GLY A 137 -0.93 -11.79 4.34
N LYS A 138 -1.70 -12.89 4.20
CA LYS A 138 -1.34 -14.20 4.76
C LYS A 138 -0.45 -15.01 3.82
N ASP A 139 -0.57 -14.80 2.52
CA ASP A 139 0.17 -15.49 1.48
C ASP A 139 0.38 -14.58 0.26
N MET A 140 1.10 -15.10 -0.73
CA MET A 140 1.47 -14.37 -1.95
C MET A 140 0.68 -14.79 -3.18
N GLN A 141 -0.45 -15.51 -3.03
CA GLN A 141 -1.18 -16.07 -4.16
C GLN A 141 -1.62 -14.98 -5.15
N PHE A 142 -2.25 -13.91 -4.65
CA PHE A 142 -2.67 -12.78 -5.49
C PHE A 142 -1.48 -12.14 -6.25
N GLY A 143 -0.33 -11.96 -5.59
CA GLY A 143 0.85 -11.38 -6.23
C GLY A 143 1.45 -12.27 -7.31
N LEU A 144 1.42 -13.60 -7.11
CA LEU A 144 1.86 -14.58 -8.11
C LEU A 144 0.90 -14.66 -9.31
N ASP A 145 -0.41 -14.63 -9.06
CA ASP A 145 -1.43 -14.61 -10.11
C ASP A 145 -1.33 -13.34 -10.95
N LEU A 146 -1.13 -12.19 -10.30
CA LEU A 146 -0.91 -10.91 -10.96
C LEU A 146 0.37 -10.91 -11.81
N LEU A 147 1.47 -11.44 -11.29
CA LEU A 147 2.71 -11.62 -12.05
C LEU A 147 2.49 -12.52 -13.28
N HIS A 148 1.77 -13.61 -13.11
CA HIS A 148 1.46 -14.53 -14.21
C HIS A 148 0.62 -13.82 -15.29
N SER A 149 -0.48 -13.16 -14.91
CA SER A 149 -1.35 -12.42 -15.83
C SER A 149 -0.63 -11.27 -16.53
N ILE A 150 0.23 -10.52 -15.83
CA ILE A 150 1.03 -9.45 -16.46
C ILE A 150 1.93 -10.04 -17.56
N LYS A 151 2.59 -11.17 -17.29
CA LYS A 151 3.44 -11.83 -18.27
C LYS A 151 2.67 -12.36 -19.48
N THR A 152 1.49 -12.96 -19.27
CA THR A 152 0.74 -13.63 -20.33
C THR A 152 -0.16 -12.68 -21.12
N GLU A 153 -0.85 -11.74 -20.45
CA GLU A 153 -1.82 -10.84 -21.07
C GLU A 153 -1.15 -9.57 -21.62
N PHE A 154 -0.06 -9.10 -21.01
CA PHE A 154 0.63 -7.87 -21.43
C PHE A 154 1.94 -8.13 -22.15
N GLY A 155 2.42 -9.38 -22.16
CA GLY A 155 3.69 -9.78 -22.79
C GLY A 155 4.92 -9.17 -22.12
N VAL A 156 4.80 -8.75 -20.86
CA VAL A 156 5.87 -8.00 -20.18
C VAL A 156 6.73 -8.93 -19.36
N ARG A 157 8.04 -8.78 -19.53
CA ARG A 157 9.04 -9.44 -18.70
C ARG A 157 9.21 -8.64 -17.41
N PRO A 158 9.15 -9.28 -16.22
CA PRO A 158 9.30 -8.55 -14.97
C PRO A 158 10.70 -7.96 -14.85
N SER A 159 10.77 -6.72 -14.39
CA SER A 159 12.03 -6.04 -14.09
C SER A 159 12.66 -6.62 -12.81
N ARG A 160 13.93 -6.29 -12.55
CA ARG A 160 14.56 -6.60 -11.26
C ARG A 160 13.79 -5.96 -10.10
N LYS A 161 13.35 -4.71 -10.25
CA LYS A 161 12.65 -3.94 -9.22
C LYS A 161 11.30 -4.57 -8.88
N SER A 162 10.53 -4.99 -9.89
CA SER A 162 9.31 -5.78 -9.74
C SER A 162 9.53 -7.03 -8.89
N LEU A 163 10.56 -7.82 -9.21
CA LEU A 163 10.87 -9.05 -8.46
C LEU A 163 11.39 -8.77 -7.04
N GLU A 164 12.07 -7.64 -6.82
CA GLU A 164 12.52 -7.21 -5.49
C GLU A 164 11.34 -6.82 -4.59
N PHE A 165 10.31 -6.15 -5.13
CA PHE A 165 9.06 -5.90 -4.42
C PHE A 165 8.34 -7.20 -4.05
N LEU A 166 8.23 -8.14 -5.00
CA LEU A 166 7.61 -9.44 -4.74
C LEU A 166 8.39 -10.27 -3.71
N MET A 167 9.72 -10.21 -3.71
CA MET A 167 10.54 -10.81 -2.66
C MET A 167 10.28 -10.18 -1.29
N SER A 168 10.12 -8.85 -1.24
CA SER A 168 9.79 -8.13 0.00
C SER A 168 8.41 -8.55 0.52
N ALA A 169 7.44 -8.70 -0.38
CA ALA A 169 6.11 -9.20 -0.05
C ALA A 169 6.16 -10.65 0.50
N CYS A 170 7.02 -11.52 -0.06
CA CYS A 170 7.23 -12.88 0.48
C CYS A 170 7.76 -12.86 1.93
N VAL A 171 8.62 -11.90 2.29
CA VAL A 171 9.09 -11.72 3.68
C VAL A 171 7.91 -11.37 4.60
N ASN A 172 7.07 -10.41 4.18
CA ASN A 172 5.93 -9.94 4.96
C ASN A 172 4.89 -11.05 5.19
N CYS A 173 4.55 -11.80 4.13
CA CYS A 173 3.62 -12.93 4.21
C CYS A 173 4.23 -14.20 4.83
N LYS A 174 5.56 -14.23 5.06
CA LYS A 174 6.30 -15.42 5.51
C LYS A 174 6.05 -16.65 4.61
N ASP A 175 5.97 -16.41 3.31
CA ASP A 175 5.65 -17.43 2.31
C ASP A 175 6.93 -17.95 1.63
N ALA A 176 7.44 -19.07 2.14
CA ALA A 176 8.63 -19.71 1.58
C ALA A 176 8.40 -20.21 0.15
N LYS A 177 7.22 -20.76 -0.16
CA LYS A 177 6.94 -21.33 -1.48
C LYS A 177 6.95 -20.24 -2.54
N ALA A 178 6.30 -19.12 -2.27
CA ALA A 178 6.34 -17.95 -3.14
C ALA A 178 7.77 -17.40 -3.30
N SER A 179 8.56 -17.34 -2.21
CA SER A 179 9.95 -16.88 -2.30
C SER A 179 10.79 -17.72 -3.26
N PHE A 180 10.61 -19.04 -3.29
CA PHE A 180 11.28 -19.91 -4.26
C PHE A 180 10.75 -19.72 -5.70
N ALA A 181 9.45 -19.48 -5.86
CA ALA A 181 8.86 -19.20 -7.17
C ALA A 181 9.43 -17.90 -7.78
N ILE A 182 9.51 -16.82 -6.98
CA ILE A 182 10.13 -15.56 -7.38
C ILE A 182 11.64 -15.73 -7.63
N TRP A 183 12.32 -16.53 -6.80
CA TRP A 183 13.73 -16.84 -7.00
C TRP A 183 14.00 -17.48 -8.36
N GLU A 184 13.18 -18.44 -8.79
CA GLU A 184 13.29 -19.03 -10.14
C GLU A 184 12.86 -18.07 -11.25
N GLU A 185 11.95 -17.12 -10.95
CA GLU A 185 11.54 -16.11 -11.92
C GLU A 185 12.68 -15.19 -12.34
N TYR A 186 13.63 -14.84 -11.45
CA TYR A 186 14.85 -14.11 -11.85
C TYR A 186 15.58 -14.80 -13.01
N LYS A 187 15.75 -16.13 -12.95
CA LYS A 187 16.42 -16.89 -14.03
C LYS A 187 15.62 -16.89 -15.31
N LYS A 188 14.30 -17.12 -15.23
CA LYS A 188 13.40 -17.05 -16.41
C LYS A 188 13.45 -15.65 -17.04
N ALA A 189 13.52 -14.63 -16.19
CA ALA A 189 13.71 -13.26 -16.59
C ALA A 189 15.16 -12.91 -16.99
N GLY A 190 16.09 -13.88 -17.04
CA GLY A 190 17.47 -13.64 -17.49
C GLY A 190 18.24 -12.65 -16.60
N LEU A 191 17.78 -12.47 -15.36
CA LEU A 191 18.33 -11.54 -14.39
C LEU A 191 19.28 -12.31 -13.45
N PRO A 192 20.60 -12.03 -13.47
CA PRO A 192 21.53 -12.70 -12.56
C PRO A 192 21.25 -12.29 -11.11
N TYR A 193 21.43 -13.18 -10.15
CA TYR A 193 21.30 -12.81 -8.73
C TYR A 193 22.42 -11.85 -8.33
N ASN A 194 22.06 -10.73 -7.69
CA ASN A 194 23.03 -9.81 -7.09
C ASN A 194 23.00 -9.98 -5.56
N VAL A 195 23.84 -9.22 -4.86
CA VAL A 195 23.93 -9.26 -3.39
C VAL A 195 22.56 -8.99 -2.74
N LEU A 196 21.82 -7.99 -3.22
CA LEU A 196 20.49 -7.66 -2.72
C LEU A 196 19.51 -8.82 -2.87
N SER A 197 19.50 -9.50 -4.03
CA SER A 197 18.68 -10.70 -4.25
C SER A 197 18.98 -11.77 -3.18
N PHE A 198 20.26 -12.11 -2.97
CA PHE A 198 20.62 -13.13 -1.98
C PHE A 198 20.25 -12.72 -0.54
N VAL A 199 20.45 -11.45 -0.17
CA VAL A 199 20.07 -10.92 1.14
C VAL A 199 18.56 -11.00 1.35
N ARG A 200 17.75 -10.63 0.35
CA ARG A 200 16.28 -10.71 0.43
C ARG A 200 15.78 -12.15 0.48
N MET A 201 16.38 -13.07 -0.27
CA MET A 201 16.04 -14.50 -0.18
C MET A 201 16.41 -15.09 1.18
N TYR A 202 17.57 -14.71 1.73
CA TYR A 202 17.93 -15.10 3.08
C TYR A 202 16.91 -14.60 4.11
N GLN A 203 16.52 -13.32 4.00
CA GLN A 203 15.51 -12.71 4.85
C GLN A 203 14.15 -13.43 4.76
N ALA A 204 13.68 -13.74 3.55
CA ALA A 204 12.41 -14.43 3.33
C ALA A 204 12.41 -15.83 3.93
N LEU A 205 13.47 -16.61 3.70
CA LEU A 205 13.58 -17.96 4.27
C LEU A 205 13.64 -17.95 5.79
N LEU A 206 14.32 -16.96 6.40
CA LEU A 206 14.31 -16.80 7.85
C LEU A 206 12.93 -16.44 8.38
N ALA A 207 12.22 -15.51 7.73
CA ALA A 207 10.88 -15.08 8.13
C ALA A 207 9.87 -16.24 8.08
N SER A 208 10.01 -17.13 7.09
CA SER A 208 9.19 -18.34 6.93
C SER A 208 9.65 -19.55 7.76
N GLY A 209 10.79 -19.45 8.47
CA GLY A 209 11.33 -20.53 9.31
C GLY A 209 12.16 -21.59 8.58
N GLU A 210 12.44 -21.42 7.29
CA GLU A 210 13.22 -22.31 6.41
C GLU A 210 14.74 -22.23 6.67
N ARG A 211 15.16 -22.55 7.90
CA ARG A 211 16.53 -22.33 8.38
C ARG A 211 17.61 -23.07 7.58
N ALA A 212 17.34 -24.30 7.15
CA ALA A 212 18.29 -25.09 6.39
C ALA A 212 18.59 -24.47 5.01
N SER A 213 17.55 -23.99 4.33
CA SER A 213 17.66 -23.28 3.06
C SER A 213 18.33 -21.91 3.26
N ALA A 214 17.96 -21.18 4.31
CA ALA A 214 18.57 -19.89 4.66
C ALA A 214 20.09 -20.04 4.88
N ALA A 215 20.54 -21.08 5.57
CA ALA A 215 21.96 -21.35 5.78
C ALA A 215 22.74 -21.61 4.47
N LYS A 216 22.11 -22.23 3.46
CA LYS A 216 22.69 -22.41 2.13
C LYS A 216 22.83 -21.09 1.39
N ILE A 217 21.82 -20.22 1.48
CA ILE A 217 21.84 -18.89 0.86
C ILE A 217 22.90 -18.00 1.54
N LEU A 218 22.99 -18.02 2.87
CA LEU A 218 23.95 -17.22 3.62
C LEU A 218 25.41 -17.44 3.21
N LYS A 219 25.78 -18.69 2.85
CA LYS A 219 27.12 -19.03 2.36
C LYS A 219 27.46 -18.36 1.01
N LYS A 220 26.47 -17.91 0.27
CA LYS A 220 26.62 -17.25 -1.05
C LYS A 220 26.63 -15.73 -0.95
N ILE A 221 26.34 -15.14 0.20
CA ILE A 221 26.34 -13.69 0.39
C ILE A 221 27.78 -13.23 0.68
N PRO A 222 28.33 -12.29 -0.11
CA PRO A 222 29.62 -11.66 0.19
C PRO A 222 29.62 -10.96 1.55
N LYS A 223 30.76 -10.97 2.23
CA LYS A 223 30.92 -10.47 3.62
C LYS A 223 31.93 -9.34 3.76
N ASP A 224 32.37 -8.81 2.63
CA ASP A 224 33.31 -7.72 2.49
C ASP A 224 32.65 -6.35 2.73
N ASP A 225 31.36 -6.22 2.44
CA ASP A 225 30.58 -4.99 2.67
C ASP A 225 30.00 -4.94 4.11
N PRO A 226 30.37 -3.93 4.93
CA PRO A 226 29.83 -3.74 6.27
C PRO A 226 28.30 -3.56 6.31
N HIS A 227 27.69 -2.93 5.30
CA HIS A 227 26.24 -2.75 5.23
C HIS A 227 25.52 -4.08 5.04
N VAL A 228 26.08 -4.96 4.20
CA VAL A 228 25.55 -6.32 4.00
C VAL A 228 25.62 -7.13 5.30
N LEU A 229 26.73 -7.02 6.05
CA LEU A 229 26.87 -7.66 7.36
C LEU A 229 25.84 -7.15 8.37
N CYS A 230 25.62 -5.84 8.45
CA CYS A 230 24.59 -5.24 9.30
C CYS A 230 23.20 -5.78 8.98
N VAL A 231 22.83 -5.91 7.70
CA VAL A 231 21.53 -6.47 7.30
C VAL A 231 21.41 -7.95 7.68
N ILE A 232 22.46 -8.75 7.48
CA ILE A 232 22.48 -10.16 7.90
C ILE A 232 22.26 -10.28 9.41
N GLN A 233 22.98 -9.48 10.21
CA GLN A 233 22.85 -9.47 11.66
C GLN A 233 21.42 -9.07 12.09
N ALA A 234 20.87 -8.00 11.51
CA ALA A 234 19.50 -7.57 11.78
C ALA A 234 18.47 -8.67 11.46
N CYS A 235 18.65 -9.41 10.35
CA CYS A 235 17.78 -10.54 10.01
C CYS A 235 17.89 -11.67 11.05
N GLN A 236 19.10 -12.03 11.46
CA GLN A 236 19.31 -13.07 12.48
C GLN A 236 18.68 -12.67 13.82
N GLU A 237 18.88 -11.43 14.25
CA GLU A 237 18.28 -10.92 15.48
C GLU A 237 16.75 -10.90 15.43
N THR A 238 16.17 -10.58 14.29
CA THR A 238 14.72 -10.50 14.12
C THR A 238 14.07 -11.88 14.08
N TYR A 239 14.69 -12.86 13.41
CA TYR A 239 14.03 -14.13 13.06
C TYR A 239 14.60 -15.37 13.78
N LEU A 240 15.79 -15.31 14.36
CA LEU A 240 16.43 -16.44 15.05
C LEU A 240 16.43 -16.32 16.58
N LYS A 241 16.18 -15.15 17.16
CA LYS A 241 16.04 -15.03 18.62
C LYS A 241 14.91 -15.98 19.07
N PRO A 242 15.15 -16.84 20.08
CA PRO A 242 14.06 -17.55 20.75
C PRO A 242 13.06 -16.49 21.20
N LEU A 243 11.75 -16.79 21.13
CA LEU A 243 10.72 -16.03 21.84
C LEU A 243 11.07 -16.09 23.34
N SER A 244 11.97 -15.23 23.79
CA SER A 244 12.35 -15.12 25.19
C SER A 244 11.11 -14.65 25.91
N VAL A 245 10.53 -15.60 26.65
CA VAL A 245 9.56 -15.45 27.74
C VAL A 245 8.68 -14.21 27.61
N LYS A 246 7.41 -14.41 27.22
CA LYS A 246 6.33 -13.49 27.58
C LYS A 246 6.55 -13.10 29.03
N LYS A 247 7.12 -11.91 29.32
CA LYS A 247 7.15 -11.36 30.68
C LYS A 247 5.70 -11.38 31.11
N ASN A 248 5.39 -12.26 32.06
CA ASN A 248 4.02 -12.57 32.44
C ASN A 248 3.29 -11.26 32.67
N GLN A 249 2.11 -11.09 32.07
CA GLN A 249 1.19 -9.99 32.37
C GLN A 249 0.95 -9.84 33.89
N LYS A 250 1.24 -10.88 34.68
CA LYS A 250 1.23 -10.90 36.14
C LYS A 250 2.28 -9.96 36.78
N ASP A 251 3.48 -9.85 36.22
CA ASP A 251 4.55 -8.99 36.78
C ASP A 251 4.31 -7.51 36.41
N ARG A 252 3.77 -7.24 35.22
CA ARG A 252 3.27 -5.91 34.85
C ARG A 252 2.05 -5.49 35.67
N LYS A 253 1.12 -6.40 35.96
CA LYS A 253 -0.03 -6.11 36.86
C LYS A 253 0.43 -5.85 38.31
N LYS A 254 1.44 -6.55 38.82
CA LYS A 254 2.03 -6.27 40.14
C LYS A 254 2.73 -4.91 40.19
N ALA A 255 3.48 -4.55 39.16
CA ALA A 255 4.11 -3.23 39.07
C ALA A 255 3.06 -2.12 38.92
N LEU A 256 2.04 -2.31 38.08
CA LEU A 256 0.97 -1.33 37.87
C LEU A 256 0.09 -1.14 39.11
N ALA A 257 -0.18 -2.19 39.89
CA ALA A 257 -0.91 -2.09 41.16
C ALA A 257 -0.11 -1.33 42.24
N ALA A 258 1.23 -1.53 42.28
CA ALA A 258 2.10 -0.77 43.17
C ALA A 258 2.20 0.71 42.76
N THR A 259 2.15 1.01 41.45
CA THR A 259 2.14 2.39 40.95
C THR A 259 0.78 3.07 41.10
N LEU A 260 -0.34 2.35 40.94
CA LEU A 260 -1.71 2.86 41.13
C LEU A 260 -2.02 3.18 42.60
N GLY A 261 -1.49 2.40 43.56
CA GLY A 261 -1.61 2.72 44.99
C GLY A 261 -0.90 4.01 45.43
N LEU A 262 -0.06 4.59 44.56
CA LEU A 262 0.64 5.86 44.77
C LEU A 262 0.01 7.03 44.00
N LEU A 263 -0.96 6.78 43.10
CA LEU A 263 -1.54 7.78 42.20
C LEU A 263 -2.94 8.26 42.58
N ASP A 264 -3.61 7.64 43.56
CA ASP A 264 -4.87 8.15 44.15
C ASP A 264 -4.72 9.55 44.80
N GLY A 265 -3.50 10.08 44.90
CA GLY A 265 -3.23 11.43 45.41
C GLY A 265 -3.11 12.54 44.36
N LEU A 266 -3.12 12.27 43.04
CA LEU A 266 -2.68 13.28 42.05
C LEU A 266 -3.47 13.36 40.73
N GLU A 267 -4.73 12.92 40.67
CA GLU A 267 -5.58 13.17 39.48
C GLU A 267 -6.28 14.54 39.52
N THR A 268 -5.69 15.56 38.91
CA THR A 268 -6.42 16.55 38.09
C THR A 268 -5.48 17.26 37.11
N ARG A 269 -5.64 16.95 35.81
CA ARG A 269 -5.62 17.87 34.64
C ARG A 269 -5.06 17.19 33.39
N GLN A 270 -5.94 17.10 32.37
CA GLN A 270 -5.74 17.31 30.93
C GLN A 270 -4.49 16.65 30.28
N GLY A 271 -4.59 15.86 29.22
CA GLY A 271 -5.44 16.04 28.04
C GLY A 271 -4.59 15.60 26.84
N ASN A 272 -4.91 14.41 26.34
CA ASN A 272 -4.51 13.73 25.11
C ASN A 272 -3.50 14.43 24.17
N LYS A 273 -2.27 13.90 24.09
CA LYS A 273 -1.32 14.14 22.98
C LYS A 273 -1.49 13.03 21.95
N GLY A 274 -1.85 13.40 20.72
CA GLY A 274 -1.80 12.51 19.56
C GLY A 274 -0.36 12.14 19.24
N THR A 275 -0.07 10.84 19.26
CA THR A 275 1.21 10.28 18.83
C THR A 275 1.20 10.13 17.31
N SER A 276 1.99 10.94 16.61
CA SER A 276 2.33 10.76 15.21
C SER A 276 3.20 9.50 15.06
N PHE A 277 2.60 8.44 14.53
CA PHE A 277 3.30 7.24 14.10
C PHE A 277 4.04 7.60 12.81
N ILE A 278 5.37 7.70 12.88
CA ILE A 278 6.22 7.80 11.69
C ILE A 278 6.05 6.47 10.96
N ARG A 279 5.38 6.51 9.80
CA ARG A 279 5.17 5.33 8.95
C ARG A 279 6.52 4.88 8.40
N SER A 280 6.75 3.57 8.43
CA SER A 280 7.96 2.92 7.91
C SER A 280 8.24 3.19 6.41
N SER A 281 7.31 3.82 5.70
CA SER A 281 7.43 4.26 4.30
C SER A 281 8.32 5.49 4.12
N GLU A 282 8.46 6.38 5.13
CA GLU A 282 9.33 7.56 5.02
C GLU A 282 10.82 7.23 5.17
N LEU A 283 11.16 6.16 5.90
CA LEU A 283 12.52 5.63 5.91
C LEU A 283 12.91 4.94 4.60
N PHE A 284 11.92 4.48 3.81
CA PHE A 284 12.17 3.87 2.51
C PHE A 284 12.51 4.94 1.45
N PHE A 285 11.94 6.14 1.57
CA PHE A 285 12.20 7.27 0.67
C PHE A 285 13.59 7.89 0.85
N ILE A 286 14.16 7.88 2.06
CA ILE A 286 15.49 8.51 2.32
C ILE A 286 16.65 7.59 1.89
N ILE A 287 16.46 6.28 1.81
CA ILE A 287 17.54 5.34 1.47
C ILE A 287 17.69 5.12 -0.05
N PHE A 288 16.64 5.32 -0.84
CA PHE A 288 16.66 4.95 -2.27
C PHE A 288 17.00 6.07 -3.26
N PHE A 289 17.12 7.34 -2.81
CA PHE A 289 17.43 8.48 -3.67
C PHE A 289 18.87 9.04 -3.54
N MET A 290 19.79 8.30 -2.91
CA MET A 290 21.21 8.68 -2.81
C MET A 290 22.19 7.77 -3.59
N GLN A 291 21.74 7.10 -4.65
CA GLN A 291 22.64 6.53 -5.67
C GLN A 291 22.11 6.78 -7.08
#